data_AF-A0A6J6NIV0-F1
#
_entry.id   AF-A0A6J6NIV0-F1
#
_cell.length_a   1.000
_cell.length_b   1.000
_cell.length_c   1.000
_cell.angle_alpha   90.00
_cell.angle_beta   90.00
_cell.angle_gamma   90.00
#
_symmetry.space_group_name_H-M   'P 1'
#
loop_
_entity.id
_entity.type
_entity.pdbx_description
1 polymer ?
#
loop_
_entity_poly.entity_id
_entity_poly.type
_entity_poly.pdbx_seq_one_letter_code
_entity_poly.pdbx_strand_id
1 'polypeptide(L)'
;MQMQWTEYVRLVRRGVAMALVEGREPGADEPRLHTPDWALDAAKVHGVQDRDVISGLGVNVLGNLDALSLRASSPPPVTDLESIPIDAAVQALVAVISEAHDAPSTKSLAKALAKQAKAGAKSRFSRKRSSAS
;
A
#
# COMPACT_ATOMS: atom_id res chain seq x y z
N MET A 1 21.47 -1.85 -20.12
CA MET A 1 20.52 -2.71 -19.38
C MET A 1 19.47 -1.80 -18.75
N GLN A 2 18.17 -2.09 -18.87
CA GLN A 2 17.07 -1.26 -18.33
C GLN A 2 16.03 -2.17 -17.65
N MET A 3 15.47 -1.75 -16.51
CA MET A 3 14.42 -2.47 -15.77
C MET A 3 13.04 -2.01 -16.23
N GLN A 4 12.10 -2.95 -16.40
CA GLN A 4 10.73 -2.58 -16.78
C GLN A 4 10.00 -1.94 -15.60
N TRP A 5 9.09 -1.00 -15.89
CA TRP A 5 8.30 -0.30 -14.87
C TRP A 5 7.54 -1.25 -13.95
N THR A 6 6.96 -2.32 -14.51
CA THR A 6 6.21 -3.33 -13.75
C THR A 6 7.11 -4.10 -12.78
N GLU A 7 8.35 -4.39 -13.18
CA GLU A 7 9.35 -5.05 -12.33
C GLU A 7 9.81 -4.11 -11.21
N TYR A 8 10.06 -2.83 -11.52
CA TYR A 8 10.36 -1.81 -10.52
C TYR A 8 9.25 -1.70 -9.47
N VAL A 9 8.00 -1.59 -9.92
CA VAL A 9 6.84 -1.46 -9.02
C VAL A 9 6.71 -2.69 -8.12
N ARG A 10 6.93 -3.89 -8.67
CA ARG A 10 6.83 -5.13 -7.90
C ARG A 10 8.00 -5.27 -6.91
N LEU A 11 9.23 -5.28 -7.41
CA LEU A 11 10.41 -5.61 -6.61
C LEU A 11 10.77 -4.48 -5.63
N VAL A 12 10.77 -3.23 -6.09
CA VAL A 12 11.26 -2.10 -5.29
C VAL A 12 10.12 -1.43 -4.53
N ARG A 13 9.11 -0.92 -5.25
CA ARG A 13 8.06 -0.10 -4.63
C ARG A 13 7.14 -0.90 -3.70
N ARG A 14 6.90 -2.18 -4.01
CA ARG A 14 6.09 -3.06 -3.15
C ARG A 14 6.98 -3.94 -2.29
N GLY A 15 7.88 -4.72 -2.89
CA GLY A 15 8.74 -5.66 -2.15
C GLY A 15 9.58 -4.94 -1.09
N VAL A 16 10.56 -4.15 -1.53
CA VAL A 16 11.50 -3.48 -0.61
C VAL A 16 10.80 -2.50 0.31
N ALA A 17 9.99 -1.58 -0.23
CA ALA A 17 9.39 -0.53 0.59
C ALA A 17 8.48 -1.10 1.68
N MET A 18 7.67 -2.12 1.38
CA MET A 18 6.83 -2.74 2.40
C MET A 18 7.64 -3.55 3.40
N ALA A 19 8.65 -4.30 2.94
CA ALA A 19 9.51 -5.05 3.84
C ALA A 19 10.28 -4.17 4.84
N LEU A 20 10.63 -2.93 4.45
CA LEU A 20 11.30 -1.98 5.33
C LEU A 20 10.32 -1.23 6.26
N VAL A 21 9.09 -0.98 5.83
CA VAL A 21 8.08 -0.24 6.61
C VAL A 21 7.30 -1.15 7.57
N GLU A 22 6.99 -2.38 7.15
CA GLU A 22 6.19 -3.33 7.94
C GLU A 22 7.03 -4.44 8.56
N GLY A 23 8.19 -4.78 7.96
CA GLY A 23 8.99 -5.93 8.35
C GLY A 23 10.12 -5.63 9.33
N ARG A 24 10.30 -4.37 9.72
CA ARG A 24 11.40 -3.94 10.61
C ARG A 24 10.93 -2.81 11.52
N GLU A 25 11.46 -2.80 12.75
CA GLU A 25 11.38 -1.66 13.65
C GLU A 25 12.72 -0.89 13.57
N PRO A 26 12.72 0.39 13.14
CA PRO A 26 13.93 1.21 13.16
C PRO A 26 14.48 1.41 14.58
N GLY A 27 15.80 1.46 14.72
CA GLY A 27 16.46 1.85 15.97
C GLY A 27 16.10 3.27 16.40
N ALA A 28 16.24 3.56 17.69
CA ALA A 28 15.87 4.86 18.26
C ALA A 28 16.63 6.06 17.66
N ASP A 29 17.88 5.82 17.24
CA ASP A 29 18.76 6.83 16.64
C ASP A 29 18.64 6.90 15.11
N GLU A 30 17.77 6.07 14.51
CA GLU A 30 17.58 6.10 13.06
C GLU A 30 16.70 7.28 12.61
N PRO A 31 17.01 7.88 11.45
CA PRO A 31 16.15 8.85 10.80
C PRO A 31 14.71 8.38 10.63
N ARG A 32 13.77 9.23 11.05
CA ARG A 32 12.34 9.00 10.78
C ARG A 32 11.98 9.48 9.38
N LEU A 33 11.01 8.81 8.75
CA LEU A 33 10.52 9.18 7.42
C LEU A 33 9.89 10.59 7.45
N HIS A 34 10.39 11.46 6.57
CA HIS A 34 9.81 12.77 6.31
C HIS A 34 8.73 12.69 5.23
N THR A 35 7.56 13.23 5.54
CA THR A 35 6.42 13.39 4.64
C THR A 35 6.42 14.84 4.16
N PRO A 36 6.57 15.09 2.84
CA PRO A 36 6.62 16.45 2.31
C PRO A 36 5.36 17.26 2.61
N ASP A 37 5.52 18.58 2.74
CA ASP A 37 4.41 19.49 3.09
C ASP A 37 3.22 19.42 2.14
N TRP A 38 3.47 19.32 0.83
CA TRP A 38 2.40 19.19 -0.15
C TRP A 38 1.52 17.96 0.08
N ALA A 39 2.10 16.87 0.60
CA ALA A 39 1.38 15.64 0.90
C ALA A 39 0.58 15.77 2.20
N LEU A 40 1.12 16.45 3.21
CA LEU A 40 0.41 16.76 4.45
C LEU A 40 -0.79 17.69 4.20
N ASP A 41 -0.62 18.67 3.31
CA ASP A 41 -1.68 19.59 2.91
C ASP A 41 -2.77 18.86 2.11
N ALA A 42 -2.38 18.01 1.16
CA ALA A 42 -3.32 17.19 0.41
C ALA A 42 -4.10 16.24 1.32
N ALA A 43 -3.44 15.60 2.29
CA ALA A 43 -4.09 14.73 3.27
C ALA A 43 -5.14 15.48 4.10
N LYS A 44 -4.84 16.72 4.54
CA LYS A 44 -5.81 17.58 5.23
C LYS A 44 -7.05 17.85 4.36
N VAL A 45 -6.85 18.20 3.08
CA VAL A 45 -7.96 18.48 2.15
C VAL A 45 -8.86 17.27 2.01
N HIS A 46 -8.28 16.08 1.83
CA HIS A 46 -9.05 14.84 1.78
C HIS A 46 -9.77 14.54 3.10
N GLY A 47 -9.09 14.74 4.23
CA GLY A 47 -9.71 14.51 5.54
C GLY A 47 -10.89 15.43 5.84
N VAL A 48 -10.89 16.68 5.34
CA VAL A 48 -12.08 17.56 5.39
C VAL A 48 -13.23 16.98 4.56
N GLN A 49 -12.95 16.54 3.32
CA GLN A 49 -13.96 15.94 2.45
C GLN A 49 -14.56 14.68 3.07
N ASP A 50 -13.73 13.80 3.62
CA ASP A 50 -14.16 12.56 4.26
C ASP A 50 -14.99 12.83 5.51
N ARG A 51 -14.59 13.81 6.34
CA ARG A 51 -15.37 14.26 7.50
C ARG A 51 -16.78 14.67 7.09
N ASP A 52 -16.88 15.52 6.07
CA ASP A 52 -18.17 16.06 5.62
C ASP A 52 -19.07 14.95 5.07
N VAL A 53 -18.51 14.04 4.26
CA VAL A 53 -19.24 12.87 3.75
C VAL A 53 -19.74 12.01 4.91
N ILE A 54 -18.88 11.60 5.83
CA ILE A 54 -19.25 10.72 6.95
C ILE A 54 -20.31 11.37 7.83
N SER A 55 -20.18 12.68 8.13
CA SER A 55 -21.16 13.41 8.93
C SER A 55 -22.56 13.42 8.30
N GLY A 56 -22.64 13.42 6.96
CA GLY A 56 -23.90 13.38 6.21
C GLY A 56 -24.56 11.99 6.13
N LEU A 57 -23.88 10.91 6.52
CA LEU A 57 -24.41 9.55 6.42
C LEU A 57 -25.39 9.18 7.56
N GLY A 58 -25.53 10.02 8.59
CA GLY A 58 -26.40 9.73 9.74
C GLY A 58 -25.97 8.52 10.57
N VAL A 59 -24.70 8.11 10.46
CA VAL A 59 -24.12 6.99 11.20
C VAL A 59 -23.62 7.42 12.57
N ASN A 60 -23.63 6.51 13.54
CA ASN A 60 -22.98 6.75 14.84
C ASN A 60 -21.46 6.59 14.70
N VAL A 61 -20.71 7.67 14.85
CA VAL A 61 -19.24 7.66 14.78
C VAL A 61 -18.64 7.43 16.17
N LEU A 62 -17.81 6.39 16.29
CA LEU A 62 -17.02 6.15 17.50
C LEU A 62 -15.68 6.89 17.38
N GLY A 63 -15.48 7.94 18.19
CA GLY A 63 -14.26 8.75 18.21
C GLY A 63 -14.47 10.20 17.78
N ASN A 64 -13.37 10.92 17.52
CA ASN A 64 -13.40 12.31 17.11
C ASN A 64 -13.30 12.44 15.58
N LEU A 65 -14.43 12.72 14.92
CA LEU A 65 -14.48 12.86 13.46
C LEU A 65 -13.72 14.10 12.95
N ASP A 66 -13.68 15.18 13.73
CA ASP A 66 -12.95 16.41 13.36
C ASP A 66 -11.44 16.20 13.30
N ALA A 67 -10.92 15.13 13.92
CA ALA A 67 -9.50 14.77 13.84
C ALA A 67 -9.03 14.51 12.39
N LEU A 68 -9.93 14.09 11.49
CA LEU A 68 -9.62 13.90 10.07
C LEU A 68 -9.24 15.21 9.37
N SER A 69 -9.78 16.34 9.82
CA SER A 69 -9.51 17.66 9.23
C SER A 69 -8.23 18.32 9.75
N LEU A 70 -7.53 17.68 10.69
CA LEU A 70 -6.29 18.19 11.23
C LEU A 70 -5.14 17.94 10.26
N ARG A 71 -4.23 18.92 10.16
CA ARG A 71 -2.98 18.73 9.42
C ARG A 71 -2.03 17.90 10.27
N ALA A 72 -1.58 16.76 9.75
CA ALA A 72 -0.54 15.98 10.43
C ALA A 72 0.80 16.73 10.47
N SER A 73 1.62 16.40 11.46
CA SER A 73 3.01 16.84 11.56
C SER A 73 3.95 15.78 10.98
N SER A 74 5.07 16.22 10.41
CA SER A 74 6.15 15.34 10.00
C SER A 74 7.46 15.75 10.67
N PRO A 75 8.36 14.81 11.01
CA PRO A 75 9.73 15.15 11.40
C PRO A 75 10.43 15.97 10.30
N PRO A 76 11.48 16.74 10.64
CA PRO A 76 12.25 17.47 9.64
C PRO A 76 12.89 16.53 8.60
N PRO A 77 13.11 16.99 7.35
CA PRO A 77 13.80 16.20 6.34
C PRO A 77 15.24 15.93 6.79
N VAL A 78 15.70 14.70 6.57
CA VAL A 78 17.11 14.33 6.75
C VAL A 78 17.80 14.48 5.40
N THR A 79 18.76 15.41 5.31
CA THR A 79 19.46 15.75 4.07
C THR A 79 20.82 15.06 3.93
N ASP A 80 21.43 14.66 5.05
CA ASP A 80 22.83 14.24 5.10
C ASP A 80 22.94 12.78 5.53
N LEU A 81 22.52 11.87 4.64
CA LEU A 81 22.59 10.44 4.88
C LEU A 81 23.87 9.85 4.25
N GLU A 82 24.91 9.64 5.05
CA GLU A 82 26.17 9.06 4.56
C GLU A 82 26.19 7.52 4.62
N SER A 83 25.37 6.92 5.48
CA SER A 83 25.33 5.47 5.68
C SER A 83 23.92 4.98 5.95
N ILE A 84 23.68 3.70 5.66
CA ILE A 84 22.45 2.99 6.02
C ILE A 84 22.73 1.90 7.06
N PRO A 85 21.80 1.63 7.99
CA PRO A 85 21.88 0.49 8.88
C PRO A 85 22.01 -0.83 8.12
N ILE A 86 22.88 -1.73 8.58
CA ILE A 86 23.18 -3.00 7.90
C ILE A 86 21.95 -3.91 7.88
N ASP A 87 21.20 -3.96 8.97
CA ASP A 87 19.94 -4.72 9.07
C ASP A 87 18.90 -4.24 8.05
N ALA A 88 18.76 -2.92 7.86
CA ALA A 88 17.90 -2.37 6.82
C ALA A 88 18.37 -2.78 5.40
N ALA A 89 19.69 -2.75 5.15
CA ALA A 89 20.24 -3.19 3.88
C ALA A 89 19.98 -4.69 3.62
N VAL A 90 20.19 -5.54 4.63
CA VAL A 90 19.92 -6.98 4.57
C VAL A 90 18.43 -7.23 4.32
N GLN A 91 17.54 -6.55 5.05
CA GLN A 91 16.09 -6.70 4.88
C GLN A 91 15.65 -6.32 3.45
N ALA A 92 16.19 -5.24 2.90
CA ALA A 92 15.92 -4.84 1.52
C ALA A 92 16.36 -5.91 0.51
N LEU A 93 17.56 -6.48 0.67
CA LEU A 93 18.06 -7.54 -0.22
C LEU A 93 17.22 -8.82 -0.12
N VAL A 94 16.88 -9.24 1.09
CA VAL A 94 16.00 -10.40 1.32
C VAL A 94 14.65 -10.18 0.66
N ALA A 95 14.05 -9.00 0.80
CA ALA A 95 12.78 -8.67 0.18
C ALA A 95 12.82 -8.77 -1.36
N VAL A 96 13.89 -8.28 -2.00
CA VAL A 96 14.07 -8.42 -3.45
C VAL A 96 14.16 -9.88 -3.85
N ILE A 97 14.96 -10.68 -3.13
CA ILE A 97 15.16 -12.10 -3.43
C ILE A 97 13.83 -12.86 -3.29
N SER A 98 13.11 -12.66 -2.18
CA SER A 98 11.81 -13.26 -1.93
C SER A 98 10.79 -12.90 -3.01
N GLU A 99 10.64 -11.61 -3.35
CA GLU A 99 9.70 -11.16 -4.37
C GLU A 99 10.10 -11.63 -5.79
N ALA A 100 11.39 -11.80 -6.06
CA ALA A 100 11.87 -12.38 -7.31
C ALA A 100 11.55 -13.87 -7.41
N HIS A 101 11.64 -14.62 -6.30
CA HIS A 101 11.26 -16.03 -6.24
C HIS A 101 9.74 -16.24 -6.35
N ASP A 102 8.95 -15.37 -5.69
CA ASP A 102 7.49 -15.44 -5.69
C ASP A 102 6.84 -14.86 -6.95
N ALA A 103 7.67 -14.42 -7.91
CA ALA A 103 7.23 -13.96 -9.22
C ALA A 103 6.25 -14.96 -9.85
N PRO A 104 4.98 -14.58 -10.05
CA PRO A 104 4.02 -15.50 -10.63
C PRO A 104 4.46 -15.81 -12.06
N SER A 105 4.85 -17.06 -12.29
CA SER A 105 5.16 -17.54 -13.63
C SER A 105 3.98 -17.26 -14.59
N THR A 106 4.26 -17.13 -15.89
CA THR A 106 3.22 -16.96 -16.91
C THR A 106 2.11 -18.04 -16.80
N LYS A 107 2.48 -19.25 -16.35
CA LYS A 107 1.54 -20.34 -16.08
C LYS A 107 0.62 -20.07 -14.87
N SER A 108 1.13 -19.49 -13.79
CA SER A 108 0.31 -19.17 -12.60
C SER A 108 -0.62 -17.98 -12.86
N LEU A 109 -0.17 -16.97 -13.62
CA LEU A 109 -1.01 -15.86 -14.09
C LEU A 109 -2.14 -16.37 -15.01
N ALA A 110 -1.81 -17.20 -16.00
CA ALA A 110 -2.81 -17.82 -16.88
C ALA A 110 -3.84 -18.65 -16.08
N LYS A 111 -3.38 -19.39 -15.06
CA LYS A 111 -4.25 -20.17 -14.16
C LYS A 111 -5.15 -19.29 -13.30
N ALA A 112 -4.63 -18.17 -12.79
CA ALA A 112 -5.39 -17.21 -11.99
C ALA A 112 -6.48 -16.52 -12.82
N LEU A 113 -6.16 -16.09 -14.05
CA LEU A 113 -7.12 -15.52 -15.00
C LEU A 113 -8.20 -16.53 -15.38
N ALA A 114 -7.83 -17.78 -15.68
CA ALA A 114 -8.79 -18.84 -15.97
C ALA A 114 -9.72 -19.13 -14.76
N LYS A 115 -9.20 -19.05 -13.53
CA LYS A 115 -9.99 -19.22 -12.30
C LYS A 115 -10.97 -18.06 -12.10
N GLN A 116 -10.54 -16.82 -12.31
CA GLN A 116 -11.43 -15.64 -12.26
C GLN A 116 -12.53 -15.70 -13.34
N ALA A 117 -12.19 -16.07 -14.57
CA ALA A 117 -13.17 -16.22 -15.65
C ALA A 117 -14.23 -17.28 -15.31
N LYS A 118 -13.82 -18.44 -14.77
CA LYS A 118 -14.75 -19.49 -14.32
C LYS A 118 -15.61 -19.04 -13.13
N ALA A 119 -15.05 -18.30 -12.18
CA ALA A 119 -15.80 -17.77 -11.04
C ALA A 119 -16.86 -16.74 -11.48
N GLY A 120 -16.50 -15.83 -12.40
CA GLY A 120 -17.44 -14.89 -13.01
C GLY A 120 -18.55 -15.57 -13.80
N ALA A 121 -18.24 -16.63 -14.54
CA ALA A 121 -19.24 -17.43 -15.25
C ALA A 121 -20.22 -18.13 -14.29
N LYS A 122 -19.72 -18.75 -13.21
CA LYS A 122 -20.57 -19.38 -12.18
C LYS A 122 -21.48 -18.38 -11.47
N SER A 123 -20.98 -17.19 -11.16
CA SER A 123 -21.77 -16.11 -10.55
C SER A 123 -22.92 -15.67 -11.46
N ARG A 124 -22.67 -15.51 -12.76
CA ARG A 124 -23.70 -15.16 -13.76
C ARG A 124 -24.75 -16.26 -13.93
N PHE A 125 -24.35 -17.52 -13.90
CA PHE A 125 -25.26 -18.68 -13.99
C PHE A 125 -26.09 -18.93 -12.73
N SER A 126 -25.61 -18.53 -11.56
CA SER A 126 -26.38 -18.57 -10.31
C SER A 126 -27.45 -17.47 -10.30
N ARG A 127 -27.10 -16.26 -10.72
CA ARG A 127 -28.03 -15.11 -10.73
C ARG A 127 -29.20 -15.29 -11.71
N LYS A 128 -28.97 -15.98 -12.84
CA LYS A 128 -30.01 -16.28 -13.85
C LYS A 128 -30.99 -17.37 -13.44
N ARG A 129 -30.66 -18.20 -12.44
CA ARG A 129 -31.53 -19.26 -11.91
C ARG A 129 -32.42 -18.79 -10.77
N SER A 130 -32.02 -17.75 -10.04
CA SER A 130 -32.84 -17.15 -8.97
C SER A 130 -33.88 -16.14 -9.48
N SER A 131 -33.85 -15.75 -10.76
CA SER A 131 -34.85 -14.85 -11.37
C SER A 131 -35.92 -15.57 -12.20
N ALA A 132 -35.97 -16.91 -12.13
CA ALA A 132 -36.85 -17.76 -12.93
C ALA A 132 -37.72 -18.68 -12.04
N SER A 133 -38.00 -18.25 -10.81
CA SER A 133 -38.94 -18.90 -9.88
C SER A 133 -39.85 -17.85 -9.26
#